data_AF-A0A8E3B1V4-F1
#
_entry.id   AF-A0A8E3B1V4-F1
#
_cell.length_a   1.000
_cell.length_b   1.000
_cell.length_c   1.000
_cell.angle_alpha   90.00
_cell.angle_beta   90.00
_cell.angle_gamma   90.00
#
_symmetry.space_group_name_H-M   'P 1'
#
loop_
_entity.id
_entity.type
_entity.pdbx_description
1 polymer ?
#
loop_
_entity_poly.entity_id
_entity_poly.type
_entity_poly.pdbx_seq_one_letter_code
_entity_poly.pdbx_strand_id
1 'polypeptide(L)'
;MESAHTIDETRVGIMLNELRLPTIKTLWPQFAEQADRERWPAARFLSAIAEHELAERAHCRIERHLAGAHLPPERRSTALPSMTGSWSLRPRVMAITAGDSWLTKGANVLMFWPPGGGKSHLAAVAGLALIENGWRVMFSRTTDLAQKLQVARRELQLESAMDKLDNFDLLILDDLAYVTKDQAETSVLFELISARYERRSIMITAN
;
A
#
# COMPACT_ATOMS: atom_id res chain seq x y z
N MET A 1 51.83 -18.79 -3.05
CA MET A 1 51.66 -17.32 -3.21
C MET A 1 50.35 -17.14 -3.95
N GLU A 2 49.31 -16.95 -3.16
CA GLU A 2 47.91 -17.00 -3.56
C GLU A 2 47.59 -15.70 -4.29
N SER A 3 47.23 -15.79 -5.57
CA SER A 3 46.86 -14.67 -6.41
C SER A 3 45.63 -14.00 -5.83
N ALA A 4 45.83 -12.86 -5.16
CA ALA A 4 44.76 -11.94 -4.82
C ALA A 4 44.01 -11.60 -6.11
N HIS A 5 42.81 -12.17 -6.28
CA HIS A 5 41.89 -11.75 -7.33
C HIS A 5 41.58 -10.28 -7.07
N THR A 6 42.24 -9.38 -7.79
CA THR A 6 41.94 -7.94 -7.74
C THR A 6 40.52 -7.77 -8.27
N ILE A 7 39.56 -7.66 -7.38
CA ILE A 7 38.17 -7.39 -7.75
C ILE A 7 38.12 -5.97 -8.30
N ASP A 8 37.71 -5.82 -9.56
CA ASP A 8 37.46 -4.52 -10.15
C ASP A 8 36.15 -3.95 -9.57
N GLU A 9 36.27 -3.24 -8.45
CA GLU A 9 35.14 -2.64 -7.72
C GLU A 9 34.29 -1.73 -8.61
N THR A 10 34.92 -1.06 -9.56
CA THR A 10 34.24 -0.16 -10.51
C THR A 10 33.34 -0.96 -11.43
N ARG A 11 33.85 -2.06 -11.98
CA ARG A 11 33.08 -2.97 -12.84
C ARG A 11 31.95 -3.64 -12.09
N VAL A 12 32.16 -4.05 -10.84
CA VAL A 12 31.10 -4.60 -9.97
C VAL A 12 30.02 -3.55 -9.75
N GLY A 13 30.39 -2.30 -9.46
CA GLY A 13 29.44 -1.20 -9.28
C GLY A 13 28.57 -0.92 -10.52
N ILE A 14 29.13 -1.03 -11.73
CA ILE A 14 28.39 -0.90 -12.99
C ILE A 14 27.40 -2.06 -13.17
N MET A 15 27.86 -3.31 -12.99
CA MET A 15 27.00 -4.50 -13.12
C MET A 15 25.83 -4.47 -12.14
N LEU A 16 26.07 -4.12 -10.87
CA LEU A 16 25.02 -4.02 -9.85
C LEU A 16 24.02 -2.91 -10.17
N ASN A 17 24.45 -1.83 -10.82
CA ASN A 17 23.56 -0.77 -11.29
C ASN A 17 22.64 -1.26 -12.43
N GLU A 18 23.19 -1.98 -13.42
CA GLU A 18 22.40 -2.56 -14.53
C GLU A 18 21.40 -3.60 -14.04
N LEU A 19 21.78 -4.43 -13.07
CA LEU A 19 20.91 -5.42 -12.43
C LEU A 19 19.89 -4.80 -11.47
N ARG A 20 19.93 -3.47 -11.26
CA ARG A 20 19.08 -2.72 -10.34
C ARG A 20 19.17 -3.23 -8.89
N LEU A 21 20.37 -3.51 -8.39
CA LEU A 21 20.63 -4.00 -7.03
C LEU A 21 21.24 -2.89 -6.14
N PRO A 22 20.47 -1.86 -5.75
CA PRO A 22 20.98 -0.68 -5.04
C PRO A 22 21.51 -0.98 -3.64
N THR A 23 20.91 -1.94 -2.92
CA THR A 23 21.32 -2.29 -1.56
C THR A 23 22.62 -3.07 -1.60
N ILE A 24 22.71 -4.07 -2.49
CA ILE A 24 23.97 -4.81 -2.72
C ILE A 24 25.08 -3.86 -3.15
N LYS A 25 24.82 -2.93 -4.08
CA LYS A 25 25.81 -1.94 -4.53
C LYS A 25 26.45 -1.15 -3.39
N THR A 26 25.66 -0.84 -2.36
CA THR A 26 26.12 -0.09 -1.19
C THR A 26 26.78 -0.99 -0.14
N LEU A 27 26.24 -2.19 0.10
CA LEU A 27 26.64 -3.03 1.24
C LEU A 27 27.70 -4.09 0.91
N TRP A 28 27.94 -4.41 -0.37
CA TRP A 28 28.83 -5.52 -0.75
C TRP A 28 30.28 -5.40 -0.23
N PRO A 29 30.92 -4.22 -0.13
CA PRO A 29 32.29 -4.14 0.37
C PRO A 29 32.34 -4.54 1.86
N GLN A 30 31.39 -4.04 2.66
CA GLN A 30 31.29 -4.34 4.08
C GLN A 30 31.02 -5.84 4.33
N PHE A 31 30.12 -6.44 3.56
CA PHE A 31 29.83 -7.88 3.66
C PHE A 31 31.01 -8.73 3.19
N ALA A 32 31.80 -8.27 2.21
CA ALA A 32 32.99 -8.97 1.73
C ALA A 32 34.07 -8.98 2.82
N GLU A 33 34.37 -7.82 3.42
CA GLU A 33 35.30 -7.72 4.55
C GLU A 33 34.88 -8.59 5.74
N GLN A 34 33.58 -8.62 6.04
CA GLN A 34 33.04 -9.46 7.11
C GLN A 34 33.19 -10.96 6.77
N ALA A 35 32.87 -11.36 5.54
CA ALA A 35 33.00 -12.74 5.08
C ALA A 35 34.46 -13.21 5.13
N ASP A 36 35.41 -12.36 4.77
CA ASP A 36 36.84 -12.66 4.84
C ASP A 36 37.32 -12.83 6.29
N ARG A 37 36.93 -11.90 7.17
CA ARG A 37 37.29 -11.93 8.60
C ARG A 37 36.72 -13.15 9.32
N GLU A 38 35.46 -13.46 9.07
CA GLU A 38 34.73 -14.56 9.72
C GLU A 38 34.84 -15.89 8.95
N ARG A 39 35.55 -15.91 7.83
CA ARG A 39 35.75 -17.06 6.92
C ARG A 39 34.42 -17.70 6.51
N TRP A 40 33.47 -16.88 6.07
CA TRP A 40 32.19 -17.37 5.59
C TRP A 40 32.36 -18.16 4.28
N PRO A 41 31.63 -19.27 4.11
CA PRO A 41 31.47 -19.87 2.79
C PRO A 41 30.86 -18.86 1.81
N ALA A 42 31.28 -18.88 0.54
CA ALA A 42 30.74 -17.98 -0.49
C ALA A 42 29.21 -18.03 -0.59
N ALA A 43 28.61 -19.21 -0.38
CA ALA A 43 27.16 -19.38 -0.32
C ALA A 43 26.49 -18.56 0.80
N ARG A 44 27.13 -18.45 1.98
CA ARG A 44 26.63 -17.65 3.11
C ARG A 44 26.76 -16.16 2.85
N PHE A 45 27.87 -15.72 2.26
CA PHE A 45 28.03 -14.33 1.84
C PHE A 45 26.92 -13.93 0.85
N LEU A 46 26.70 -14.75 -0.18
CA LEU A 46 25.67 -14.50 -1.18
C LEU A 46 24.26 -14.50 -0.58
N SER A 47 23.94 -15.46 0.31
CA SER A 47 22.62 -15.49 0.94
C SER A 47 22.39 -14.26 1.82
N ALA A 48 23.37 -13.90 2.65
CA ALA A 48 23.23 -12.77 3.57
C ALA A 48 23.04 -11.45 2.81
N ILE A 49 23.84 -11.16 1.78
CA ILE A 49 23.70 -9.92 1.03
C ILE A 49 22.39 -9.87 0.21
N ALA A 50 21.94 -11.02 -0.31
CA ALA A 50 20.67 -11.12 -1.01
C ALA A 50 19.46 -10.93 -0.07
N GLU A 51 19.52 -11.45 1.16
CA GLU A 51 18.50 -11.23 2.19
C GLU A 51 18.34 -9.74 2.51
N HIS A 52 19.45 -9.00 2.63
CA HIS A 52 19.42 -7.56 2.86
C HIS A 52 18.79 -6.79 1.68
N GLU A 53 19.12 -7.14 0.44
CA GLU A 53 18.49 -6.54 -0.75
C GLU A 53 16.98 -6.83 -0.81
N LEU A 54 16.57 -8.06 -0.48
CA LEU A 54 15.15 -8.43 -0.45
C LEU A 54 14.40 -7.66 0.64
N ALA A 55 14.97 -7.54 1.84
CA ALA A 55 14.39 -6.80 2.95
C ALA A 55 14.22 -5.31 2.62
N GLU A 56 15.25 -4.68 2.07
CA GLU A 56 15.21 -3.26 1.71
C GLU A 56 14.19 -3.01 0.57
N ARG A 57 14.13 -3.90 -0.42
CA ARG A 57 13.12 -3.81 -1.48
C ARG A 57 11.70 -3.95 -0.96
N ALA A 58 11.47 -4.84 0.01
CA ALA A 58 10.19 -4.98 0.67
C ALA A 58 9.84 -3.69 1.44
N HIS A 59 10.80 -3.14 2.19
CA HIS A 59 10.64 -1.89 2.92
C HIS A 59 10.30 -0.71 2.00
N CYS A 60 11.12 -0.43 0.99
CA CYS A 60 10.87 0.64 0.02
C CYS A 60 9.57 0.44 -0.75
N ARG A 61 9.11 -0.80 -0.95
CA ARG A 61 7.80 -1.09 -1.58
C ARG A 61 6.66 -0.64 -0.68
N ILE A 62 6.71 -1.02 0.59
CA ILE A 62 5.71 -0.62 1.60
C ILE A 62 5.71 0.90 1.74
N GLU A 63 6.87 1.55 1.84
CA GLU A 63 6.95 3.01 1.94
C GLU A 63 6.32 3.72 0.72
N ARG A 64 6.58 3.23 -0.49
CA ARG A 64 5.95 3.76 -1.71
C ARG A 64 4.43 3.58 -1.70
N HIS A 65 3.93 2.45 -1.19
CA HIS A 65 2.49 2.22 -1.06
C HIS A 65 1.87 3.10 0.03
N LEU A 66 2.55 3.27 1.16
CA LEU A 66 2.14 4.16 2.25
C LEU A 66 2.06 5.62 1.78
N ALA A 67 3.06 6.08 1.02
CA ALA A 67 3.08 7.43 0.45
C ALA A 67 1.90 7.66 -0.52
N GLY A 68 1.58 6.66 -1.34
CA GLY A 68 0.44 6.71 -2.27
C GLY A 68 -0.93 6.52 -1.59
N ALA A 69 -0.97 6.04 -0.35
CA ALA A 69 -2.21 5.70 0.33
C ALA A 69 -2.99 6.89 0.87
N HIS A 70 -2.35 8.05 1.00
CA HIS A 70 -2.97 9.28 1.54
C HIS A 70 -3.66 9.08 2.91
N LEU A 71 -3.14 8.17 3.74
CA LEU A 71 -3.67 7.92 5.07
C LEU A 71 -3.45 9.15 5.98
N PRO A 72 -4.47 9.59 6.75
CA PRO A 72 -4.32 10.72 7.67
C PRO A 72 -3.17 10.47 8.67
N PRO A 73 -2.33 11.49 8.98
CA PRO A 73 -1.14 11.34 9.83
C PRO A 73 -1.42 10.70 11.19
N GLU A 74 -2.53 11.10 11.80
CA GLU A 74 -3.02 10.65 13.10
C GLU A 74 -3.44 9.16 13.10
N ARG A 75 -3.61 8.57 11.92
CA ARG A 75 -4.16 7.23 11.69
C ARG A 75 -3.16 6.25 11.08
N ARG A 76 -1.88 6.65 11.00
CA ARG A 76 -0.76 5.76 10.59
C ARG A 76 -0.28 4.84 11.71
N SER A 77 -0.84 4.96 12.91
CA SER A 77 -0.60 4.00 13.98
C SER A 77 -1.56 2.83 13.84
N THR A 78 -1.01 1.61 13.83
CA THR A 78 -1.77 0.37 13.98
C THR A 78 -2.44 0.28 15.36
N ALA A 79 -2.06 1.14 16.31
CA ALA A 79 -2.75 1.25 17.59
C ALA A 79 -4.20 1.70 17.35
N LEU A 80 -5.12 0.78 17.60
CA LEU A 80 -6.53 1.10 17.67
C LEU A 80 -6.74 2.09 18.82
N PRO A 81 -7.43 3.22 18.60
CA PRO A 81 -7.78 4.12 19.68
C PRO A 81 -8.56 3.34 20.73
N SER A 82 -8.40 3.78 21.98
CA SER A 82 -9.20 3.40 23.12
C SER A 82 -10.66 3.80 22.86
N MET A 83 -11.35 3.04 22.03
CA MET A 83 -12.76 3.20 21.74
C MET A 83 -13.56 2.58 22.87
N THR A 84 -13.99 3.43 23.79
CA THR A 84 -14.97 3.13 24.83
C THR A 84 -16.34 2.97 24.16
N GLY A 85 -16.78 1.75 23.84
CA GLY A 85 -18.21 1.55 23.53
C GLY A 85 -18.66 0.43 22.58
N SER A 86 -17.81 -0.16 21.73
CA SER A 86 -18.26 -1.31 20.91
C SER A 86 -17.11 -2.27 20.61
N TRP A 87 -16.93 -3.25 21.49
CA TRP A 87 -15.86 -4.26 21.42
C TRP A 87 -16.25 -5.48 20.57
N SER A 88 -17.54 -5.66 20.23
CA SER A 88 -18.07 -6.89 19.62
C SER A 88 -17.72 -7.10 18.15
N LEU A 89 -17.25 -6.08 17.44
CA LEU A 89 -17.04 -6.13 15.99
C LEU A 89 -15.55 -6.05 15.59
N ARG A 90 -14.64 -5.89 16.56
CA ARG A 90 -13.18 -5.97 16.36
C ARG A 90 -12.75 -7.28 15.67
N PRO A 91 -13.23 -8.47 16.09
CA PRO A 91 -12.80 -9.72 15.47
C PRO A 91 -13.25 -9.81 14.00
N ARG A 92 -14.42 -9.23 13.69
CA ARG A 92 -14.98 -9.29 12.33
C ARG A 92 -14.21 -8.40 11.36
N VAL A 93 -13.80 -7.22 11.80
CA VAL A 93 -12.98 -6.33 10.97
C VAL A 93 -11.55 -6.86 10.87
N MET A 94 -10.99 -7.34 11.98
CA MET A 94 -9.69 -8.01 11.94
C MET A 94 -9.69 -9.24 11.05
N ALA A 95 -10.79 -10.00 10.98
CA ALA A 95 -10.93 -11.13 10.07
C ALA A 95 -10.94 -10.70 8.58
N ILE A 96 -11.56 -9.56 8.26
CA ILE A 96 -11.55 -8.98 6.90
C ILE A 96 -10.15 -8.44 6.55
N THR A 97 -9.39 -7.95 7.52
CA THR A 97 -8.02 -7.46 7.28
C THR A 97 -6.97 -8.57 7.31
N ALA A 98 -7.24 -9.66 8.01
CA ALA A 98 -6.34 -10.82 8.12
C ALA A 98 -6.43 -11.75 6.90
N GLY A 99 -7.59 -11.83 6.25
CA GLY A 99 -7.74 -12.52 4.97
C GLY A 99 -7.79 -11.51 3.83
N ASP A 100 -6.83 -11.53 2.91
CA ASP A 100 -6.78 -10.66 1.73
C ASP A 100 -7.46 -11.27 0.49
N SER A 101 -7.92 -12.52 0.58
CA SER A 101 -8.58 -13.26 -0.52
C SER A 101 -9.84 -12.61 -1.10
N TRP A 102 -10.43 -11.61 -0.43
CA TRP A 102 -11.56 -10.86 -0.96
C TRP A 102 -11.10 -9.75 -1.92
N LEU A 103 -9.88 -9.22 -1.74
CA LEU A 103 -9.28 -8.24 -2.65
C LEU A 103 -9.03 -8.83 -4.03
N THR A 104 -8.54 -10.08 -4.07
CA THR A 104 -8.30 -10.81 -5.33
C THR A 104 -9.60 -11.16 -6.06
N LYS A 105 -10.72 -11.24 -5.35
CA LYS A 105 -12.06 -11.48 -5.92
C LYS A 105 -12.80 -10.19 -6.29
N GLY A 106 -12.20 -9.02 -6.05
CA GLY A 106 -12.86 -7.72 -6.30
C GLY A 106 -14.09 -7.48 -5.42
N ALA A 107 -14.13 -8.06 -4.21
CA ALA A 107 -15.27 -7.91 -3.32
C ALA A 107 -15.28 -6.54 -2.63
N ASN A 108 -16.45 -5.92 -2.51
CA ASN A 108 -16.60 -4.62 -1.86
C ASN A 108 -17.02 -4.78 -0.40
N VAL A 109 -16.55 -3.87 0.46
CA VAL A 109 -16.87 -3.85 1.88
C VAL A 109 -17.63 -2.57 2.21
N LEU A 110 -18.81 -2.69 2.81
CA LEU A 110 -19.58 -1.55 3.30
C LEU A 110 -19.63 -1.58 4.83
N MET A 111 -19.24 -0.46 5.45
CA MET A 111 -19.22 -0.27 6.89
C MET A 111 -20.26 0.78 7.30
N PHE A 112 -21.35 0.32 7.94
CA PHE A 112 -22.40 1.17 8.51
C PHE A 112 -22.27 1.22 10.03
N TRP A 113 -22.30 2.42 10.62
CA TRP A 113 -22.21 2.56 12.08
C TRP A 113 -22.88 3.85 12.55
N PRO A 114 -23.18 3.99 13.85
CA PRO A 114 -23.47 5.29 14.44
C PRO A 114 -22.30 6.29 14.28
N PRO A 115 -22.58 7.59 14.17
CA PRO A 115 -21.55 8.64 14.20
C PRO A 115 -20.73 8.58 15.50
N GLY A 116 -19.45 8.94 15.43
CA GLY A 116 -18.51 8.83 16.58
C GLY A 116 -17.96 7.43 16.85
N GLY A 117 -18.41 6.40 16.11
CA GLY A 117 -17.98 5.01 16.26
C GLY A 117 -16.64 4.64 15.63
N GLY A 118 -15.78 5.61 15.29
CA GLY A 118 -14.40 5.33 14.84
C GLY A 118 -14.26 4.58 13.50
N LYS A 119 -15.32 4.54 12.67
CA LYS A 119 -15.32 3.90 11.35
C LYS A 119 -14.13 4.30 10.48
N SER A 120 -13.88 5.60 10.39
CA SER A 120 -12.80 6.13 9.57
C SER A 120 -11.41 5.74 10.09
N HIS A 121 -11.26 5.54 11.40
CA HIS A 121 -10.04 5.01 11.98
C HIS A 121 -9.88 3.53 11.67
N LEU A 122 -10.96 2.77 11.85
CA LEU A 122 -10.98 1.34 11.59
C LEU A 122 -10.67 1.02 10.11
N ALA A 123 -11.23 1.80 9.18
CA ALA A 123 -10.92 1.70 7.76
C ALA A 123 -9.45 2.07 7.48
N ALA A 124 -8.91 3.09 8.15
CA ALA A 124 -7.49 3.46 8.03
C ALA A 124 -6.54 2.36 8.55
N VAL A 125 -6.84 1.76 9.70
CA VAL A 125 -6.07 0.62 10.25
C VAL A 125 -6.16 -0.59 9.34
N ALA A 126 -7.34 -0.86 8.78
CA ALA A 126 -7.52 -1.90 7.78
C ALA A 126 -6.66 -1.66 6.53
N GLY A 127 -6.67 -0.42 6.02
CA GLY A 127 -5.83 -0.03 4.90
C GLY A 127 -4.34 -0.17 5.19
N LEU A 128 -3.89 0.21 6.38
CA LEU A 128 -2.50 0.09 6.80
C LEU A 128 -2.04 -1.38 6.85
N ALA A 129 -2.82 -2.26 7.48
CA ALA A 129 -2.51 -3.69 7.53
C ALA A 129 -2.41 -4.32 6.13
N LEU A 130 -3.26 -3.88 5.19
CA LEU A 130 -3.21 -4.34 3.81
C LEU A 130 -1.97 -3.81 3.06
N ILE A 131 -1.56 -2.57 3.31
CA ILE A 131 -0.32 -1.99 2.77
C ILE A 131 0.91 -2.76 3.26
N GLU A 132 0.93 -3.13 4.55
CA GLU A 132 1.98 -3.97 5.14
C GLU A 132 2.04 -5.35 4.48
N ASN A 133 0.89 -5.90 4.08
CA ASN A 133 0.78 -7.13 3.28
C ASN A 133 1.13 -6.93 1.79
N GLY A 134 1.52 -5.72 1.38
CA GLY A 134 1.97 -5.42 0.02
C GLY A 134 0.88 -4.98 -0.96
N TRP A 135 -0.35 -4.75 -0.49
CA TRP A 135 -1.46 -4.27 -1.32
C TRP A 135 -1.39 -2.75 -1.53
N ARG A 136 -1.81 -2.29 -2.70
CA ARG A 136 -1.94 -0.86 -2.97
C ARG A 136 -3.30 -0.37 -2.50
N VAL A 137 -3.32 0.43 -1.46
CA VAL A 137 -4.54 1.01 -0.89
C VAL A 137 -4.50 2.51 -1.07
N MET A 138 -5.64 3.14 -1.37
CA MET A 138 -5.79 4.60 -1.31
C MET A 138 -6.98 4.96 -0.42
N PHE A 139 -6.76 5.89 0.50
CA PHE A 139 -7.79 6.46 1.35
C PHE A 139 -8.19 7.84 0.84
N SER A 140 -9.49 8.10 0.72
CA SER A 140 -10.00 9.42 0.37
C SER A 140 -11.36 9.67 1.00
N ARG A 141 -11.67 10.93 1.30
CA ARG A 141 -13.06 11.32 1.59
C ARG A 141 -13.86 11.20 0.30
N THR A 142 -15.07 10.67 0.41
CA THR A 142 -15.92 10.44 -0.76
C THR A 142 -16.18 11.74 -1.52
N THR A 143 -16.42 12.85 -0.81
CA THR A 143 -16.63 14.19 -1.38
C THR A 143 -15.42 14.69 -2.18
N ASP A 144 -14.21 14.54 -1.63
CA ASP A 144 -12.98 15.02 -2.27
C ASP A 144 -12.71 14.26 -3.57
N LEU A 145 -12.98 12.96 -3.57
CA LEU A 145 -12.83 12.12 -4.75
C LEU A 145 -13.89 12.45 -5.81
N ALA A 146 -15.15 12.60 -5.40
CA ALA A 146 -16.24 12.97 -6.30
C ALA A 146 -15.95 14.31 -6.99
N GLN A 147 -15.51 15.32 -6.24
CA GLN A 147 -15.13 16.63 -6.80
C GLN A 147 -13.98 16.51 -7.81
N LYS A 148 -12.94 15.73 -7.51
CA LYS A 148 -11.82 15.49 -8.45
C LYS A 148 -12.29 14.82 -9.74
N LEU A 149 -13.15 13.81 -9.64
CA LEU A 149 -13.71 13.13 -10.80
C LEU A 149 -14.64 14.04 -11.62
N GLN A 150 -15.42 14.90 -10.98
CA GLN A 150 -16.22 15.91 -11.67
C GLN A 150 -15.35 16.90 -12.47
N VAL A 151 -14.26 17.38 -11.88
CA VAL A 151 -13.30 18.27 -12.58
C VAL A 151 -12.70 17.52 -13.77
N ALA A 152 -12.21 16.30 -13.57
CA ALA A 152 -11.65 15.47 -14.65
C ALA A 152 -12.67 15.23 -15.77
N ARG A 153 -13.95 15.05 -15.43
CA ARG A 153 -15.04 14.92 -16.42
C ARG A 153 -15.24 16.19 -17.24
N ARG A 154 -15.20 17.37 -16.61
CA ARG A 154 -15.28 18.67 -17.31
C ARG A 154 -14.09 18.91 -18.22
N GLU A 155 -12.92 18.41 -17.84
CA GLU A 155 -11.67 18.52 -18.60
C GLU A 155 -11.44 17.39 -19.60
N LEU A 156 -12.42 16.49 -19.81
CA LEU A 156 -12.33 15.32 -20.70
C LEU A 156 -11.18 14.36 -20.33
N GLN A 157 -10.80 14.32 -19.05
CA GLN A 157 -9.72 13.49 -18.48
C GLN A 157 -10.24 12.41 -17.53
N LEU A 158 -11.55 12.12 -17.54
CA LEU A 158 -12.17 11.18 -16.61
C LEU A 158 -11.58 9.78 -16.72
N GLU A 159 -11.43 9.26 -17.94
CA GLU A 159 -10.85 7.94 -18.19
C GLU A 159 -9.43 7.83 -17.62
N SER A 160 -8.58 8.82 -17.86
CA SER A 160 -7.23 8.85 -17.28
C SER A 160 -7.24 8.92 -15.74
N ALA A 161 -8.21 9.62 -15.15
CA ALA A 161 -8.36 9.66 -13.70
C ALA A 161 -8.78 8.31 -13.13
N MET A 162 -9.67 7.59 -13.84
CA MET A 162 -10.13 6.25 -13.48
C MET A 162 -9.00 5.22 -13.58
N ASP A 163 -8.21 5.24 -14.64
CA ASP A 163 -7.03 4.38 -14.80
C ASP A 163 -6.02 4.55 -13.66
N LYS A 164 -5.85 5.79 -13.19
CA LYS A 164 -5.00 6.07 -12.02
C LYS A 164 -5.54 5.41 -10.75
N LEU A 165 -6.86 5.42 -10.56
CA LEU A 165 -7.53 4.79 -9.42
C LEU A 165 -7.48 3.25 -9.49
N ASP A 166 -7.42 2.68 -10.69
CA ASP A 166 -7.31 1.23 -10.92
C ASP A 166 -5.94 0.64 -10.64
N ASN A 167 -4.92 1.49 -10.52
CA ASN A 167 -3.59 1.09 -10.03
C ASN A 167 -3.59 0.70 -8.55
N PHE A 168 -4.65 1.06 -7.80
CA PHE A 168 -4.86 0.65 -6.42
C PHE A 168 -5.73 -0.61 -6.39
N ASP A 169 -5.38 -1.55 -5.51
CA ASP A 169 -6.15 -2.77 -5.28
C ASP A 169 -7.40 -2.48 -4.43
N LEU A 170 -7.28 -1.54 -3.50
CA LEU A 170 -8.37 -1.09 -2.63
C LEU A 170 -8.51 0.44 -2.64
N LEU A 171 -9.73 0.92 -2.86
CA LEU A 171 -10.10 2.31 -2.57
C LEU A 171 -10.94 2.35 -1.31
N ILE A 172 -10.53 3.16 -0.32
CA ILE A 172 -11.29 3.42 0.89
C ILE A 172 -11.96 4.78 0.73
N LEU A 173 -13.29 4.77 0.61
CA LEU A 173 -14.15 5.94 0.50
C LEU A 173 -14.78 6.22 1.86
N ASP A 174 -14.28 7.27 2.51
CA ASP A 174 -14.77 7.67 3.83
C ASP A 174 -15.98 8.61 3.68
N ASP A 175 -17.02 8.35 4.47
CA ASP A 175 -18.19 9.22 4.66
C ASP A 175 -19.04 9.44 3.39
N LEU A 176 -19.60 8.37 2.83
CA LEU A 176 -20.47 8.40 1.65
C LEU A 176 -21.78 9.19 1.87
N ALA A 177 -22.20 9.40 3.12
CA ALA A 177 -23.51 9.95 3.47
C ALA A 177 -23.76 11.37 2.88
N TYR A 178 -22.71 12.13 2.61
CA TYR A 178 -22.81 13.53 2.17
C TYR A 178 -22.97 13.74 0.66
N VAL A 179 -22.68 12.73 -0.17
CA VAL A 179 -22.68 12.89 -1.65
C VAL A 179 -24.08 12.87 -2.26
N THR A 180 -25.09 12.46 -1.49
CA THR A 180 -26.48 12.30 -1.96
C THR A 180 -27.20 13.61 -2.31
N LYS A 181 -26.56 14.78 -2.15
CA LYS A 181 -27.16 16.09 -2.43
C LYS A 181 -26.87 16.65 -3.83
N ASP A 182 -25.87 16.14 -4.54
CA ASP A 182 -25.54 16.56 -5.91
C ASP A 182 -25.60 15.38 -6.90
N GLN A 183 -26.46 15.52 -7.91
CA GLN A 183 -26.66 14.51 -8.96
C GLN A 183 -25.38 14.29 -9.79
N ALA A 184 -24.57 15.34 -9.96
CA ALA A 184 -23.32 15.24 -10.68
C ALA A 184 -22.27 14.42 -9.90
N GLU A 185 -22.20 14.56 -8.57
CA GLU A 185 -21.30 13.77 -7.71
C GLU A 185 -21.72 12.30 -7.67
N THR A 186 -23.03 12.05 -7.55
CA THR A 186 -23.58 10.69 -7.57
C THR A 186 -23.26 9.97 -8.88
N SER A 187 -23.35 10.67 -10.02
CA SER A 187 -23.08 10.09 -11.34
C SER A 187 -21.63 9.61 -11.49
N VAL A 188 -20.65 10.42 -11.06
CA VAL A 188 -19.22 10.04 -11.17
C VAL A 188 -18.84 8.92 -10.19
N LEU A 189 -19.46 8.87 -9.01
CA LEU A 189 -19.27 7.74 -8.09
C LEU A 189 -19.87 6.45 -8.63
N PHE A 190 -21.03 6.51 -9.29
CA PHE A 190 -21.63 5.34 -9.92
C PHE A 190 -20.73 4.79 -11.03
N GLU A 191 -20.15 5.67 -11.84
CA GLU A 191 -19.17 5.31 -12.87
C GLU A 191 -17.91 4.67 -12.26
N LEU A 192 -17.40 5.24 -11.16
CA LEU A 192 -16.29 4.64 -10.38
C LEU A 192 -16.61 3.23 -9.88
N ILE A 193 -17.76 3.05 -9.24
CA ILE A 193 -18.16 1.74 -8.71
C ILE A 193 -18.35 0.74 -9.85
N SER A 194 -18.94 1.17 -10.96
CA SER A 194 -19.19 0.32 -12.13
C SER A 194 -17.90 -0.13 -12.81
N ALA A 195 -16.94 0.78 -12.98
CA ALA A 195 -15.65 0.47 -13.60
C ALA A 195 -14.84 -0.55 -12.78
N ARG A 196 -14.98 -0.53 -11.46
CA ARG A 196 -14.22 -1.38 -10.53
C ARG A 196 -14.94 -2.67 -10.16
N TYR A 197 -16.23 -2.79 -10.48
CA TYR A 197 -17.03 -3.98 -10.16
C TYR A 197 -16.35 -5.26 -10.68
N GLU A 198 -16.20 -6.25 -9.79
CA GLU A 198 -15.53 -7.55 -10.04
C GLU A 198 -14.06 -7.49 -10.49
N ARG A 199 -13.45 -6.29 -10.56
CA ARG A 199 -12.06 -6.08 -10.96
C ARG A 199 -11.18 -5.64 -9.80
N ARG A 200 -11.68 -4.69 -9.00
CA ARG A 200 -10.96 -4.07 -7.89
C ARG A 200 -11.90 -3.79 -6.74
N SER A 201 -11.37 -3.75 -5.54
CA SER A 201 -12.19 -3.67 -4.34
C SER A 201 -12.38 -2.23 -3.86
N ILE A 202 -13.57 -1.93 -3.34
CA ILE A 202 -13.91 -0.66 -2.72
C ILE A 202 -14.39 -0.93 -1.30
N MET A 203 -13.84 -0.19 -0.34
CA MET A 203 -14.35 -0.12 1.02
C MET A 203 -15.04 1.22 1.22
N ILE A 204 -16.28 1.21 1.68
CA ILE A 204 -17.08 2.42 1.87
C ILE A 204 -17.47 2.52 3.35
N THR A 205 -17.26 3.68 3.97
CA THR A 205 -17.83 4.00 5.28
C THR A 205 -19.04 4.91 5.12
N ALA A 206 -20.10 4.62 5.87
CA ALA A 206 -21.32 5.42 5.90
C ALA A 206 -21.78 5.63 7.35
N ASN A 207 -22.37 6.81 7.59
CA ASN A 207 -23.04 7.18 8.84
C ASN A 207 -24.53 6.86 8.76
#